data_AF-A0A6G7ZEU8-F1
#
_entry.id   AF-A0A6G7ZEU8-F1
#
_cell.length_a   1.000
_cell.length_b   1.000
_cell.length_c   1.000
_cell.angle_alpha   90.00
_cell.angle_beta   90.00
_cell.angle_gamma   90.00
#
_symmetry.space_group_name_H-M   'P 1'
#
loop_
_entity.id
_entity.type
_entity.pdbx_description
1 polymer ?
#
loop_
_entity_poly.entity_id
_entity_poly.type
_entity_poly.pdbx_seq_one_letter_code
_entity_poly.pdbx_strand_id
1 'polypeptide(L)' 'MIMERDKIMFSNESRIYSICDFEPGWVVPVVSLLEATSDEEALQLARSSRNGMAREVWDRQRLIGVINQDDSQLAYG' A
#
# COMPACT_ATOMS: atom_id res chain seq x y z
N MET A 1 15.55 -27.57 -35.75
CA MET A 1 15.36 -26.15 -35.38
C MET A 1 14.42 -26.17 -34.18
N ILE A 2 14.97 -26.07 -32.96
CA ILE A 2 14.19 -26.14 -31.73
C ILE A 2 13.88 -24.69 -31.37
N MET A 3 12.63 -24.27 -31.52
CA MET A 3 12.19 -22.94 -31.09
C MET A 3 12.27 -22.91 -29.57
N GLU A 4 13.09 -21.99 -29.05
CA GLU A 4 13.26 -21.74 -27.63
C GLU A 4 11.90 -21.43 -27.00
N ARG A 5 11.57 -22.19 -25.95
CA ARG A 5 10.36 -21.99 -25.16
C ARG A 5 10.40 -20.58 -24.59
N ASP A 6 9.33 -19.83 -24.87
CA ASP A 6 9.02 -18.54 -24.27
C ASP A 6 9.40 -18.53 -22.78
N LYS A 7 10.29 -17.61 -22.42
CA LYS A 7 10.49 -17.22 -21.04
C LYS A 7 9.14 -16.74 -20.53
N ILE A 8 8.50 -17.54 -19.68
CA ILE A 8 7.39 -17.10 -18.84
C ILE A 8 7.97 -15.95 -18.01
N MET A 9 7.66 -14.72 -18.41
CA MET A 9 7.84 -13.54 -17.58
C MET A 9 7.04 -13.82 -16.31
N PHE A 10 7.71 -13.90 -15.16
CA PHE A 10 7.00 -13.91 -13.88
C PHE A 10 6.10 -12.67 -13.91
N SER A 11 4.78 -12.89 -13.95
CA SER A 11 3.82 -11.84 -13.72
C SER A 11 4.21 -11.21 -12.39
N ASN A 12 4.56 -9.92 -12.39
CA ASN A 12 4.53 -9.14 -11.16
C ASN A 12 3.07 -9.18 -10.71
N GLU A 13 2.72 -10.17 -9.88
CA GLU A 13 1.36 -10.39 -9.42
C GLU A 13 0.98 -9.20 -8.55
N SER A 14 0.24 -8.29 -9.17
CA SER A 14 -0.31 -7.13 -8.51
C SER A 14 -1.33 -7.57 -7.46
N ARG A 15 -1.22 -7.02 -6.26
CA ARG A 15 -2.08 -7.33 -5.11
C ARG A 15 -2.90 -6.10 -4.75
N ILE A 16 -4.10 -6.35 -4.24
CA ILE A 16 -5.00 -5.30 -3.79
C ILE A 16 -4.92 -5.20 -2.26
N TYR A 17 -4.54 -4.04 -1.78
CA TYR A 17 -4.45 -3.66 -0.38
C TYR A 17 -5.62 -2.75 -0.02
N SER A 18 -6.05 -2.83 1.24
CA SER A 18 -7.02 -1.89 1.82
C SER A 18 -6.27 -0.84 2.65
N ILE A 19 -6.49 0.42 2.34
CA ILE A 19 -6.01 1.55 3.13
C ILE A 19 -7.17 2.03 3.99
N CYS A 20 -6.98 2.00 5.31
CA CYS A 20 -7.95 2.52 6.27
C CYS A 20 -7.46 3.88 6.77
N ASP A 21 -8.14 4.96 6.40
CA ASP A 21 -7.87 6.31 6.88
C ASP A 21 -8.71 6.62 8.11
N PHE A 22 -8.05 7.05 9.19
CA PHE A 22 -8.70 7.40 10.45
C PHE A 22 -8.72 8.93 10.62
N GLU A 23 -9.83 9.54 10.24
CA GLU A 23 -10.04 10.98 10.39
C GLU A 23 -10.59 11.32 11.79
N PRO A 24 -10.03 12.32 12.50
CA PRO A 24 -10.57 12.78 13.77
C PRO A 24 -12.04 13.23 13.63
N GLY A 25 -12.90 12.74 14.52
CA GLY A 25 -14.33 13.06 14.53
C GLY A 25 -15.20 12.09 13.71
N TRP A 26 -14.61 11.15 12.98
CA TRP A 26 -15.34 10.11 12.28
C TRP A 26 -15.52 8.89 13.19
N VAL A 27 -16.70 8.26 13.12
CA VAL A 27 -17.03 7.05 13.90
C VAL A 27 -16.52 5.78 13.18
N VAL A 28 -16.34 5.86 11.86
CA VAL A 28 -15.90 4.76 11.00
C VAL A 28 -14.74 5.21 10.11
N PRO A 29 -13.72 4.36 9.87
CA PRO A 29 -12.63 4.71 8.97
C PRO A 29 -13.10 4.73 7.51
N VAL A 30 -12.44 5.56 6.69
CA VAL A 30 -12.60 5.50 5.24
C VAL A 30 -11.70 4.40 4.71
N VAL A 31 -12.26 3.51 3.89
CA VAL A 31 -11.50 2.43 3.27
C VAL A 31 -11.34 2.69 1.78
N SER A 32 -10.09 2.77 1.32
CA SER A 32 -9.72 2.88 -0.10
C SER A 32 -8.95 1.63 -0.53
N LEU A 33 -9.01 1.28 -1.82
CA LEU A 33 -8.26 0.16 -2.36
C LEU A 33 -7.01 0.67 -3.09
N LEU A 34 -5.90 -0.01 -2.89
CA LEU A 34 -4.61 0.28 -3.50
C LEU A 34 -4.07 -0.96 -4.19
N GLU A 35 -3.63 -0.81 -5.43
CA GLU A 35 -2.95 -1.85 -6.17
C GLU A 35 -1.42 -1.67 -6.05
N ALA A 36 -0.70 -2.73 -5.65
CA ALA A 36 0.76 -2.72 -5.57
C ALA A 36 1.35 -4.14 -5.76
N THR A 37 2.59 -4.21 -6.22
CA THR A 37 3.31 -5.47 -6.49
C THR A 37 3.98 -6.05 -5.25
N SER A 38 4.11 -5.27 -4.17
CA SER A 38 4.73 -5.70 -2.91
C SER A 38 4.18 -4.95 -1.70
N ASP A 39 4.39 -5.53 -0.51
CA ASP A 39 4.05 -4.90 0.78
C ASP A 39 4.78 -3.55 0.94
N GLU A 40 6.03 -3.45 0.50
CA GLU A 40 6.84 -2.24 0.59
C GLU A 40 6.35 -1.14 -0.36
N GLU A 41 6.03 -1.49 -1.60
CA GLU A 41 5.42 -0.56 -2.56
C GLU A 41 4.07 -0.08 -2.06
N ALA A 42 3.25 -0.96 -1.47
CA ALA A 42 1.96 -0.60 -0.90
C ALA A 42 2.11 0.46 0.20
N LEU A 43 3.11 0.31 1.08
CA LEU A 43 3.40 1.29 2.13
C LEU A 43 3.91 2.61 1.56
N GLN A 44 4.78 2.57 0.54
CA GLN A 44 5.29 3.78 -0.11
C GLN A 44 4.17 4.58 -0.79
N LEU A 45 3.27 3.90 -1.51
CA LEU A 45 2.11 4.51 -2.14
C LEU A 45 1.10 5.04 -1.11
N ALA A 46 0.85 4.30 -0.03
CA ALA A 46 -0.02 4.76 1.04
C ALA A 46 0.53 5.99 1.79
N ARG A 47 1.86 6.13 1.88
CA ARG A 47 2.51 7.34 2.43
C ARG A 47 2.34 8.56 1.52
N SER A 48 2.43 8.39 0.19
CA SER A 48 2.35 9.50 -0.77
C SER A 48 0.92 9.99 -1.04
N SER A 49 -0.09 9.16 -0.78
CA SER A 49 -1.50 9.43 -1.10
C SER A 49 -2.08 10.68 -0.40
N ARG A 50 -1.70 10.97 0.85
CA ARG A 50 -2.21 12.12 1.62
C ARG A 50 -1.25 12.41 2.77
N ASN A 51 -1.08 13.66 3.20
CA ASN A 51 -0.19 13.97 4.33
C ASN A 51 -1.00 14.25 5.61
N GLY A 52 -0.46 13.83 6.77
CA GLY A 52 -0.95 14.26 8.08
C GLY A 52 -2.15 13.50 8.67
N MET A 53 -2.47 12.30 8.21
CA MET A 53 -3.52 11.45 8.80
C MET A 53 -2.97 10.08 9.16
N ALA A 54 -3.45 9.50 10.26
CA ALA A 54 -3.12 8.13 10.64
C ALA A 54 -3.81 7.14 9.70
N ARG A 55 -3.08 6.13 9.25
CA ARG A 55 -3.57 5.12 8.33
C ARG A 55 -3.07 3.74 8.66
N GLU A 56 -3.83 2.74 8.24
CA GLU A 56 -3.38 1.35 8.23
C GLU A 56 -3.45 0.79 6.82
N VAL A 57 -2.46 -0.04 6.46
CA VAL A 57 -2.41 -0.77 5.20
C VAL A 57 -2.61 -2.25 5.48
N TRP A 58 -3.60 -2.85 4.83
CA TRP A 58 -4.03 -4.23 5.05
C TRP A 58 -3.98 -5.05 3.76
N ASP A 59 -3.47 -6.27 3.84
CA ASP A 59 -3.58 -7.31 2.83
C ASP A 59 -4.57 -8.36 3.32
N ARG A 60 -5.81 -8.30 2.83
CA ARG A 60 -6.94 -9.13 3.27
C ARG A 60 -7.17 -9.03 4.79
N GLN A 61 -6.55 -9.91 5.58
CA GLN A 61 -6.66 -10.00 7.04
C GLN A 61 -5.31 -9.73 7.75
N ARG A 62 -4.27 -9.39 6.99
CA ARG A 62 -2.91 -9.16 7.49
C ARG A 62 -2.62 -7.66 7.50
N LEU A 63 -2.35 -7.10 8.68
CA LEU A 63 -1.85 -5.74 8.81
C LEU A 63 -0.42 -5.69 8.27
N ILE A 64 -0.19 -4.85 7.27
CA ILE A 64 1.11 -4.65 6.62
C ILE A 64 1.88 -3.55 7.33
N GLY A 65 1.20 -2.48 7.72
CA GLY A 65 1.82 -1.40 8.48
C GLY A 65 0.86 -0.29 8.86
N VAL A 66 1.33 0.55 9.76
CA VAL A 66 0.65 1.75 10.24
C VAL A 66 1.48 2.96 9.80
N ILE A 67 0.81 3.98 9.27
CA ILE A 67 1.42 5.27 8.91
C ILE A 67 0.89 6.28 9.90
N ASN A 68 1.75 6.79 10.76
CA ASN A 68 1.36 7.78 11.76
C ASN A 68 1.56 9.20 11.23
N GLN A 69 0.82 10.15 11.82
CA GLN A 69 0.86 11.57 11.44
C GLN A 69 2.29 12.14 11.45
N ASP A 70 3.16 11.66 12.35
CA ASP A 70 4.56 12.10 12.50
C ASP A 70 5.52 11.54 11.43
N ASP A 71 5.16 10.47 10.70
CA ASP A 71 6.01 9.91 9.64
C ASP A 71 6.12 10.84 8.41
N SER A 72 5.26 11.85 8.33
CA SER A 72 5.25 12.88 7.26
C SER A 72 6.50 13.78 7.28
N GLN A 73 7.30 13.77 8.36
CA GLN A 73 8.46 14.65 8.51
C GLN A 73 9.79 14.07 7.99
N LEU A 74 9.84 12.78 7.60
CA LEU A 74 11.09 12.13 7.19
C LEU A 74 11.40 12.19 5.68
N ALA A 75 10.58 12.88 4.87
CA ALA A 75 10.76 12.97 3.42
C ALA A 75 11.54 14.21 2.93
N TYR A 76 12.00 15.08 3.83
CA TYR A 76 12.76 16.30 3.49
C TYR A 76 13.96 16.54 4.43
N GLY A 77 14.74 15.49 4.69
CA GLY A 77 16.04 15.58 5.39
C GLY A 77 17.20 15.28 4.45
#